data_AF-A0A4Q3TQ90-F1
#
_entry.id   AF-A0A4Q3TQ90-F1
#
_cell.length_a   1.000
_cell.length_b   1.000
_cell.length_c   1.000
_cell.angle_alpha   90.00
_cell.angle_beta   90.00
_cell.angle_gamma   90.00
#
_symmetry.space_group_name_H-M   'P 1'
#
loop_
_entity.id
_entity.type
_entity.pdbx_description
1 polymer ?
#
loop_
_entity_poly.entity_id
_entity_poly.type
_entity_poly.pdbx_seq_one_letter_code
_entity_poly.pdbx_strand_id
1 'polypeptide(L)'
;MSALSPRRLSMGVAAGLLVVLAASESPSVAQTAAPRPAPPAAVRSTPPAPVAVTQAATPPRPAPRRRAAPRTYSRPQALTTVQSANSSARDYPSAGAYVNAALYYDFEPGRLYAVHTSPRFLTAISLRPGEKLISKAAGDTVRWVLGETVQGSGATQQVIVMVKPIRGGLRTNIILTTDQRTYLLDAVSHEGDTYT
;
A
#
# COMPACT_ATOMS: atom_id res chain seq x y z
N MET A 1 -39.27 -48.46 38.61
CA MET A 1 -39.36 -47.95 40.00
C MET A 1 -38.36 -46.81 40.14
N SER A 2 -38.79 -45.71 40.77
CA SER A 2 -38.12 -44.39 40.94
C SER A 2 -38.00 -43.51 39.68
N ALA A 3 -38.22 -42.19 39.67
CA ALA A 3 -39.03 -41.19 40.41
C ALA A 3 -38.76 -39.86 39.64
N LEU A 4 -39.76 -39.12 39.12
CA LEU A 4 -40.29 -37.85 39.69
C LEU A 4 -39.20 -36.98 40.36
N SER A 5 -38.93 -35.70 40.06
CA SER A 5 -39.79 -34.55 39.69
C SER A 5 -38.87 -33.28 39.57
N PRO A 6 -39.33 -32.00 39.53
CA PRO A 6 -39.09 -31.06 38.41
C PRO A 6 -38.54 -29.68 38.85
N ARG A 7 -38.85 -28.60 38.10
CA ARG A 7 -38.90 -27.14 38.45
C ARG A 7 -37.66 -26.31 38.01
N ARG A 8 -37.74 -25.06 37.48
CA ARG A 8 -38.74 -23.96 37.33
C ARG A 8 -38.45 -23.20 36.00
N LEU A 9 -39.43 -22.69 35.22
CA LEU A 9 -40.06 -21.35 35.28
C LEU A 9 -39.06 -20.21 35.58
N SER A 10 -38.98 -19.06 34.88
CA SER A 10 -40.06 -18.22 34.32
C SER A 10 -39.51 -16.95 33.61
N MET A 11 -40.33 -16.38 32.71
CA MET A 11 -40.58 -14.94 32.42
C MET A 11 -39.40 -14.06 31.97
N GLY A 12 -39.43 -13.41 30.81
CA GLY A 12 -40.28 -12.24 30.48
C GLY A 12 -39.32 -11.04 30.37
N VAL A 13 -39.31 -10.21 29.32
CA VAL A 13 -40.28 -9.14 29.04
C VAL A 13 -39.99 -8.60 27.64
N ALA A 14 -41.06 -8.30 26.91
CA ALA A 14 -41.09 -7.57 25.65
C ALA A 14 -41.06 -6.05 25.87
N ALA A 15 -40.37 -5.32 25.01
CA ALA A 15 -40.64 -3.94 24.60
C ALA A 15 -39.66 -3.64 23.43
N GLY A 16 -40.06 -3.30 22.21
CA GLY A 16 -41.20 -2.48 21.83
C GLY A 16 -40.73 -1.02 21.72
N LEU A 17 -40.07 -0.66 20.61
CA LEU A 17 -40.12 0.72 20.12
C LEU A 17 -40.05 0.73 18.59
N LEU A 18 -41.12 1.27 18.02
CA LEU A 18 -41.46 1.46 16.62
C LEU A 18 -41.51 2.98 16.38
N VAL A 19 -41.35 3.38 15.11
CA VAL A 19 -41.69 4.70 14.51
C VAL A 19 -40.59 5.77 14.76
N VAL A 20 -40.05 6.51 13.78
CA VAL A 20 -40.73 7.29 12.72
C VAL A 20 -39.87 7.36 11.43
N LEU A 21 -40.51 7.07 10.29
CA LEU A 21 -40.11 7.55 8.96
C LEU A 21 -40.53 9.02 8.83
N ALA A 22 -39.61 9.88 8.38
CA ALA A 22 -39.96 11.17 7.78
C ALA A 22 -39.12 11.36 6.51
N ALA A 23 -39.78 11.26 5.37
CA ALA A 23 -39.36 11.85 4.10
C ALA A 23 -39.75 13.34 4.11
N SER A 24 -38.97 14.19 3.42
CA SER A 24 -39.35 15.45 2.74
C SER A 24 -38.05 16.19 2.38
N GLU A 25 -37.63 16.14 1.12
CA GLU A 25 -37.89 17.16 0.08
C GLU A 25 -36.95 18.38 0.15
N SER A 26 -36.06 18.46 -0.85
CA SER A 26 -35.26 19.64 -1.18
C SER A 26 -36.13 20.76 -1.73
N PRO A 27 -35.70 22.02 -1.57
CA PRO A 27 -35.85 22.99 -2.65
C PRO A 27 -34.49 23.48 -3.13
N SER A 28 -34.18 23.13 -4.38
CA SER A 28 -33.25 23.88 -5.23
C SER A 28 -33.89 25.23 -5.55
N VAL A 29 -33.21 26.33 -5.24
CA VAL A 29 -33.55 27.64 -5.80
C VAL A 29 -32.34 28.13 -6.59
N ALA A 30 -32.59 28.28 -7.88
CA ALA A 30 -31.67 28.68 -8.92
C ALA A 30 -31.05 30.06 -8.65
N GLN A 31 -29.74 30.18 -8.85
CA GLN A 31 -29.08 31.47 -9.06
C GLN A 31 -29.33 31.91 -10.51
N THR A 32 -30.20 32.90 -10.68
CA THR A 32 -30.43 33.56 -11.97
C THR A 32 -29.29 34.54 -12.26
N ALA A 33 -28.52 34.27 -13.31
CA ALA A 33 -27.64 35.23 -13.96
C ALA A 33 -28.44 36.20 -14.82
N ALA A 34 -28.09 37.50 -14.79
CA ALA A 34 -28.66 38.53 -15.66
C ALA A 34 -27.55 39.45 -16.24
N PRO A 35 -27.76 40.07 -17.42
CA PRO A 35 -26.73 40.26 -18.45
C PRO A 35 -26.10 41.67 -18.49
N ARG A 36 -24.91 41.76 -19.09
CA ARG A 36 -24.15 43.01 -19.36
C ARG A 36 -24.70 43.73 -20.61
N PRO A 37 -24.99 45.05 -20.55
CA PRO A 37 -25.26 45.87 -21.73
C PRO A 37 -23.97 46.43 -22.37
N ALA A 38 -23.99 46.60 -23.70
CA ALA A 38 -22.94 47.17 -24.53
C ALA A 38 -23.34 48.61 -25.02
N PRO A 39 -22.55 49.32 -25.85
CA PRO A 39 -21.89 50.60 -25.55
C PRO A 39 -22.45 51.82 -26.33
N PRO A 40 -21.90 53.04 -26.16
CA PRO A 40 -21.97 54.04 -27.22
C PRO A 40 -20.59 54.48 -27.78
N ALA A 41 -20.51 54.44 -29.12
CA ALA A 41 -19.62 55.17 -30.02
C ALA A 41 -19.86 56.70 -29.95
N ALA A 42 -19.07 57.64 -30.46
CA ALA A 42 -17.75 57.77 -31.07
C ALA A 42 -17.44 59.27 -31.06
N VAL A 43 -16.16 59.69 -31.02
CA VAL A 43 -15.77 61.06 -31.46
C VAL A 43 -14.51 60.98 -32.31
N ARG A 44 -14.57 61.70 -33.43
CA ARG A 44 -13.59 61.73 -34.52
C ARG A 44 -12.33 62.54 -34.16
N SER A 45 -11.24 62.12 -34.79
CA SER A 45 -9.86 62.61 -34.72
C SER A 45 -9.58 63.89 -35.51
N THR A 46 -8.63 64.70 -35.04
CA THR A 46 -7.83 65.63 -35.86
C THR A 46 -6.34 65.25 -35.80
N PRO A 47 -5.55 65.50 -36.86
CA PRO A 47 -4.24 64.85 -37.07
C PRO A 47 -3.04 65.76 -36.75
N PRO A 48 -1.89 65.17 -36.35
CA PRO A 48 -0.61 65.77 -36.65
C PRO A 48 0.40 64.83 -37.33
N ALA A 49 1.06 65.42 -38.33
CA ALA A 49 2.41 65.21 -38.85
C ALA A 49 2.88 63.82 -39.35
N PRO A 50 3.56 63.77 -40.52
CA PRO A 50 4.09 62.53 -41.07
C PRO A 50 5.39 62.15 -40.35
N VAL A 51 5.41 60.95 -39.76
CA VAL A 51 6.66 60.32 -39.30
C VAL A 51 7.06 59.21 -40.27
N ALA A 52 8.33 59.25 -40.64
CA ALA A 52 8.96 58.45 -41.68
C ALA A 52 8.74 56.94 -41.50
N VAL A 53 8.41 56.27 -42.61
CA VAL A 53 8.33 54.81 -42.69
C VAL A 53 9.73 54.22 -42.62
N THR A 54 10.14 53.75 -41.44
CA THR A 54 11.27 52.84 -41.31
C THR A 54 10.79 51.45 -41.71
N GLN A 55 11.43 50.85 -42.73
CA GLN A 55 11.13 49.49 -43.17
C GLN A 55 11.35 48.50 -42.02
N ALA A 56 10.30 47.72 -41.71
CA ALA A 56 10.37 46.65 -40.72
C ALA A 56 11.29 45.53 -41.22
N ALA A 57 12.30 45.19 -40.43
CA ALA A 57 13.15 44.03 -40.68
C ALA A 57 12.31 42.74 -40.60
N THR A 58 12.41 41.90 -41.63
CA THR A 58 11.77 40.58 -41.69
C THR A 58 12.27 39.68 -40.54
N PRO A 59 11.38 39.05 -39.75
CA PRO A 59 11.81 38.13 -38.70
C PRO A 59 12.46 36.87 -39.31
N PRO A 60 13.51 36.32 -38.71
CA PRO A 60 14.16 35.11 -39.22
C PRO A 60 13.22 33.91 -39.11
N ARG A 61 13.20 33.10 -40.19
CA ARG A 61 12.43 31.85 -40.29
C ARG A 61 12.83 30.88 -39.17
N PRO A 62 11.89 30.20 -38.47
CA PRO A 62 12.23 29.23 -37.44
C PRO A 62 13.04 28.08 -38.03
N ALA A 63 14.22 27.80 -37.47
CA ALA A 63 14.99 26.61 -37.82
C ALA A 63 14.22 25.34 -37.41
N PRO A 64 14.26 24.26 -38.21
CA PRO A 64 13.58 23.01 -37.87
C PRO A 64 14.18 22.45 -36.58
N ARG A 65 13.39 22.38 -35.50
CA ARG A 65 13.79 21.67 -34.27
C ARG A 65 14.09 20.21 -34.64
N ARG A 66 15.36 19.83 -34.55
CA ARG A 66 15.82 18.45 -34.67
C ARG A 66 15.00 17.60 -33.70
N ARG A 67 14.11 16.74 -34.22
CA ARG A 67 13.40 15.74 -33.41
C ARG A 67 14.45 14.96 -32.63
N ALA A 68 14.31 14.91 -31.32
CA ALA A 68 15.12 14.03 -30.49
C ALA A 68 14.98 12.61 -31.05
N ALA A 69 16.11 11.96 -31.34
CA ALA A 69 16.10 10.58 -31.79
C ALA A 69 15.31 9.74 -30.76
N PRO A 70 14.47 8.79 -31.21
CA PRO A 70 13.77 7.90 -30.29
C PRO A 70 14.79 7.23 -29.39
N ARG A 71 14.58 7.31 -28.08
CA ARG A 71 15.44 6.66 -27.09
C ARG A 71 15.50 5.19 -27.45
N THR A 72 16.65 4.75 -27.96
CA THR A 72 16.93 3.34 -28.19
C THR A 72 16.99 2.70 -26.81
N TYR A 73 15.93 1.98 -26.42
CA TYR A 73 15.98 1.14 -25.23
C TYR A 73 17.00 0.04 -25.53
N SER A 74 18.23 0.24 -25.06
CA SER A 74 19.26 -0.79 -25.15
C SER A 74 18.80 -1.96 -24.29
N ARG A 75 18.27 -3.00 -24.94
CA ARG A 75 17.72 -4.20 -24.31
C ARG A 75 18.83 -5.25 -24.19
N PRO A 76 19.71 -5.11 -23.17
CA PRO A 76 20.11 -6.28 -22.37
C PRO A 76 20.23 -6.04 -20.84
N GLN A 77 19.78 -4.91 -20.27
CA GLN A 77 20.00 -4.61 -18.83
C GLN A 77 18.80 -4.84 -17.89
N ALA A 78 17.65 -5.36 -18.37
CA ALA A 78 16.45 -5.48 -17.53
C ALA A 78 16.68 -6.34 -16.27
N LEU A 79 17.40 -7.47 -16.39
CA LEU A 79 17.70 -8.34 -15.25
C LEU A 79 18.67 -7.68 -14.25
N THR A 80 19.68 -6.96 -14.74
CA THR A 80 20.60 -6.21 -13.87
C THR A 80 19.90 -5.08 -13.13
N THR A 81 18.92 -4.42 -13.77
CA THR A 81 18.08 -3.40 -13.12
C THR A 81 17.23 -4.00 -12.01
N VAL A 82 16.58 -5.14 -12.26
CA VAL A 82 15.77 -5.83 -11.24
C VAL A 82 16.64 -6.33 -10.08
N GLN A 83 17.81 -6.90 -10.38
CA GLN A 83 18.75 -7.35 -9.35
C GLN A 83 19.23 -6.19 -8.48
N SER A 84 19.57 -5.05 -9.10
CA SER A 84 19.93 -3.83 -8.39
C SER A 84 18.79 -3.35 -7.49
N ALA A 85 17.57 -3.25 -8.02
CA ALA A 85 16.39 -2.84 -7.26
C ALA A 85 16.12 -3.77 -6.05
N ASN A 86 16.18 -5.09 -6.26
CA ASN A 86 16.00 -6.06 -5.18
C ASN A 86 17.12 -5.97 -4.13
N SER A 87 18.36 -5.69 -4.55
CA SER A 87 19.47 -5.52 -3.62
C SER A 87 19.34 -4.25 -2.79
N SER A 88 18.89 -3.13 -3.38
CA SER A 88 18.70 -1.86 -2.68
C SER A 88 17.45 -1.84 -1.81
N ALA A 89 16.43 -2.62 -2.16
CA ALA A 89 15.20 -2.73 -1.39
C ALA A 89 15.31 -3.72 -0.21
N ARG A 90 16.42 -4.46 -0.10
CA ARG A 90 16.59 -5.45 0.97
C ARG A 90 17.03 -4.81 2.27
N ASP A 91 16.26 -5.09 3.31
CA ASP A 91 16.55 -4.68 4.67
C ASP A 91 17.23 -5.81 5.44
N TYR A 92 18.49 -5.57 5.83
CA TYR A 92 19.27 -6.53 6.59
C TYR A 92 19.19 -6.23 8.09
N PRO A 93 19.17 -7.26 8.94
CA PRO A 93 19.20 -7.05 10.38
C PRO A 93 20.46 -6.27 10.77
N SER A 94 20.29 -5.19 11.53
CA SER A 94 21.39 -4.44 12.13
C SER A 94 21.34 -4.59 13.65
N ALA A 95 22.48 -4.47 14.33
CA ALA A 95 22.54 -4.69 15.78
C ALA A 95 21.57 -3.79 16.58
N GLY A 96 21.30 -2.56 16.09
CA GLY A 96 20.36 -1.63 16.73
C GLY A 96 18.87 -1.96 16.50
N ALA A 97 18.54 -2.87 15.59
CA ALA A 97 17.16 -3.28 15.30
C ALA A 97 16.67 -4.41 16.23
N TYR A 98 17.58 -5.00 17.03
CA TYR A 98 17.25 -6.05 17.98
C TYR A 98 16.89 -5.48 19.35
N VAL A 99 15.79 -5.98 19.91
CA VAL A 99 15.48 -5.88 21.34
C VAL A 99 15.44 -7.30 21.89
N ASN A 100 16.41 -7.67 22.72
CA ASN A 100 16.68 -9.05 23.09
C ASN A 100 16.89 -9.92 21.82
N ALA A 101 16.14 -11.01 21.69
CA ALA A 101 16.17 -11.88 20.51
C ALA A 101 15.21 -11.43 19.39
N ALA A 102 14.42 -10.37 19.59
CA ALA A 102 13.41 -9.93 18.62
C ALA A 102 13.96 -8.85 17.69
N LEU A 103 13.79 -9.06 16.39
CA LEU A 103 14.13 -8.08 15.34
C LEU A 103 12.89 -7.28 14.95
N TYR A 104 13.02 -5.95 14.94
CA TYR A 104 11.94 -5.04 14.54
C TYR A 104 12.23 -4.40 13.19
N TYR A 105 11.22 -4.43 12.31
CA TYR A 105 11.26 -3.76 11.02
C TYR A 105 10.22 -2.65 10.96
N ASP A 106 10.66 -1.49 10.47
CA ASP A 106 9.74 -0.45 10.06
C ASP A 106 9.13 -0.80 8.70
N PHE A 107 7.80 -0.73 8.62
CA PHE A 107 7.11 -1.09 7.40
C PHE A 107 7.26 0.00 6.33
N GLU A 108 7.88 -0.37 5.21
CA GLU A 108 7.90 0.37 3.97
C GLU A 108 7.33 -0.50 2.82
N PRO A 109 6.39 0.03 2.01
CA PRO A 109 5.88 -0.69 0.85
C PRO A 109 6.99 -1.07 -0.16
N GLY A 110 7.02 -2.34 -0.58
CA GLY A 110 7.98 -2.83 -1.58
C GLY A 110 9.37 -3.19 -1.03
N ARG A 111 9.60 -3.03 0.28
CA ARG A 111 10.82 -3.47 0.97
C ARG A 111 10.90 -5.00 1.05
N LEU A 112 12.11 -5.55 0.95
CA LEU A 112 12.39 -6.97 1.15
C LEU A 112 12.98 -7.20 2.55
N TYR A 113 12.21 -7.74 3.48
CA TYR A 113 12.65 -7.99 4.86
C TYR A 113 13.39 -9.33 4.95
N ALA A 114 14.65 -9.32 5.39
CA ALA A 114 15.40 -10.55 5.55
C ALA A 114 14.92 -11.34 6.79
N VAL A 115 14.75 -12.65 6.63
CA VAL A 115 14.39 -13.54 7.74
C VAL A 115 15.41 -14.66 7.78
N HIS A 116 16.11 -14.79 8.91
CA HIS A 116 17.12 -15.82 9.09
C HIS A 116 16.55 -16.97 9.89
N THR A 117 16.67 -18.16 9.34
CA THR A 117 16.09 -19.38 9.88
C THR A 117 17.16 -20.45 9.97
N SER A 118 16.91 -21.48 10.79
CA SER A 118 17.76 -22.67 10.85
C SER A 118 16.88 -23.91 10.98
N PRO A 119 17.30 -25.08 10.44
CA PRO A 119 16.61 -26.33 10.65
C PRO A 119 16.45 -26.64 12.14
N ARG A 120 15.35 -27.31 12.50
CA ARG A 120 14.97 -27.66 13.89
C ARG A 120 14.56 -26.46 14.76
N PHE A 121 14.68 -25.23 14.28
CA PHE A 121 14.21 -24.02 14.95
C PHE A 121 13.00 -23.45 14.21
N LEU A 122 12.13 -22.75 14.95
CA LEU A 122 11.01 -22.01 14.39
C LEU A 122 11.34 -20.52 14.46
N THR A 123 11.22 -19.84 13.33
CA THR A 123 11.24 -18.37 13.29
C THR A 123 9.82 -17.86 13.29
N ALA A 124 9.52 -16.93 14.18
CA ALA A 124 8.19 -16.35 14.36
C ALA A 124 8.17 -14.91 13.86
N ILE A 125 7.22 -14.59 12.99
CA ILE A 125 7.00 -13.27 12.42
C ILE A 125 5.70 -12.73 12.99
N SER A 126 5.78 -11.73 13.85
CA SER A 126 4.61 -11.09 14.43
C SER A 126 4.18 -9.92 13.56
N LEU A 127 2.95 -9.96 13.03
CA LEU A 127 2.38 -8.87 12.25
C LEU A 127 1.97 -7.71 13.17
N ARG A 128 1.51 -6.59 12.63
CA ARG A 128 1.07 -5.48 13.48
C ARG A 128 -0.17 -5.90 14.30
N PRO A 129 -0.30 -5.49 15.59
CA PRO A 129 -1.54 -5.69 16.33
C PRO A 129 -2.74 -5.09 15.58
N GLY A 130 -3.84 -5.84 15.54
CA GLY A 130 -5.08 -5.50 14.82
C GLY A 130 -5.08 -5.89 13.34
N GLU A 131 -3.96 -6.37 12.80
CA GLU A 131 -3.84 -6.79 11.40
C GLU A 131 -4.34 -8.23 11.20
N LYS A 132 -5.07 -8.47 10.12
CA LYS A 132 -5.64 -9.79 9.78
C LYS A 132 -4.91 -10.38 8.58
N LEU A 133 -4.37 -11.58 8.75
CA LEU A 133 -3.74 -12.30 7.65
C LEU A 133 -4.81 -12.85 6.70
N ILE A 134 -4.70 -12.48 5.43
CA ILE A 134 -5.57 -12.96 4.35
C ILE A 134 -4.95 -14.17 3.68
N SER A 135 -3.65 -14.11 3.39
CA SER A 135 -2.93 -15.22 2.75
C SER A 135 -1.43 -15.23 3.04
N LYS A 136 -0.85 -16.43 2.96
CA LYS A 136 0.59 -16.69 3.03
C LYS A 136 1.02 -17.54 1.84
N ALA A 137 2.11 -17.15 1.19
CA ALA A 137 2.68 -17.88 0.06
C ALA A 137 4.21 -17.92 0.16
N ALA A 138 4.82 -19.02 -0.28
CA ALA A 138 6.26 -19.16 -0.37
C ALA A 138 6.67 -19.67 -1.76
N GLY A 139 7.85 -19.26 -2.24
CA GLY A 139 8.37 -19.73 -3.52
C GLY A 139 8.77 -21.21 -3.54
N ASP A 140 9.16 -21.75 -2.38
CA ASP A 140 9.51 -23.18 -2.20
C ASP A 140 8.72 -23.72 -1.02
N THR A 141 7.51 -24.25 -1.25
CA THR A 141 6.65 -24.81 -0.19
C THR A 141 6.99 -26.25 0.17
N VAL A 142 7.81 -26.93 -0.64
CA VAL A 142 8.23 -28.31 -0.36
C VAL A 142 9.29 -28.33 0.73
N ARG A 143 10.20 -27.36 0.73
CA ARG A 143 11.31 -27.27 1.69
C ARG A 143 11.10 -26.26 2.80
N TRP A 144 9.97 -25.56 2.78
CA TRP A 144 9.59 -24.58 3.78
C TRP A 144 8.17 -24.86 4.27
N VAL A 145 8.05 -25.02 5.59
CA VAL A 145 6.77 -25.19 6.26
C VAL A 145 6.37 -23.84 6.84
N LEU A 146 5.16 -23.40 6.51
CA LEU A 146 4.58 -22.17 7.06
C LEU A 146 3.36 -22.54 7.91
N GLY A 147 3.33 -22.05 9.14
CA GLY A 147 2.18 -22.10 10.03
C GLY A 147 1.76 -20.69 10.44
N GLU A 148 0.58 -20.57 11.03
CA GLU A 148 0.15 -19.32 11.64
C GLU A 148 -0.65 -19.59 12.92
N THR A 149 -0.63 -18.62 13.80
CA THR A 149 -1.46 -18.59 15.00
C THR A 149 -1.81 -17.13 15.32
N VAL A 150 -2.62 -16.95 16.35
CA VAL A 150 -3.05 -15.65 16.82
C VAL A 150 -2.82 -15.57 18.31
N GLN A 151 -2.27 -14.44 18.76
CA GLN A 151 -2.19 -14.10 20.18
C GLN A 151 -3.06 -12.88 20.50
N GLY A 152 -3.39 -12.70 21.78
CA GLY A 152 -4.19 -11.58 22.26
C GLY A 152 -5.67 -11.66 21.88
N SER A 153 -6.41 -10.59 22.16
CA SER A 153 -7.84 -10.50 21.89
C SER A 153 -8.28 -9.08 21.56
N GLY A 154 -9.41 -8.95 20.87
CA GLY A 154 -9.99 -7.66 20.49
C GLY A 154 -9.01 -6.80 19.68
N ALA A 155 -8.83 -5.54 20.08
CA ALA A 155 -7.94 -4.59 19.41
C ALA A 155 -6.44 -4.93 19.53
N THR A 156 -6.06 -5.83 20.45
CA THR A 156 -4.66 -6.26 20.65
C THR A 156 -4.36 -7.59 19.97
N GLN A 157 -5.34 -8.19 19.29
CA GLN A 157 -5.15 -9.43 18.56
C GLN A 157 -4.04 -9.27 17.53
N GLN A 158 -3.08 -10.20 17.52
CA GLN A 158 -1.91 -10.14 16.66
C GLN A 158 -1.66 -11.50 16.03
N VAL A 159 -1.53 -11.52 14.70
CA VAL A 159 -1.20 -12.74 13.97
C VAL A 159 0.31 -12.99 14.06
N ILE A 160 0.67 -14.24 14.30
CA ILE A 160 2.04 -14.73 14.27
C ILE A 160 2.14 -15.77 13.15
N VAL A 161 3.08 -15.58 12.23
CA VAL A 161 3.40 -16.54 11.18
C VAL A 161 4.70 -17.25 11.55
N MET A 162 4.69 -18.57 11.57
CA MET A 162 5.86 -19.38 11.88
C MET A 162 6.43 -19.97 10.60
N VAL A 163 7.75 -19.89 10.45
CA VAL A 163 8.47 -20.38 9.27
C VAL A 163 9.50 -21.41 9.73
N LYS A 164 9.55 -22.56 9.05
CA LYS A 164 10.52 -23.62 9.31
C LYS A 164 11.13 -24.16 8.01
N PRO A 165 12.45 -24.08 7.81
CA PRO A 165 13.11 -24.77 6.71
C PRO A 165 13.33 -26.25 7.04
N ILE A 166 13.35 -27.11 6.02
CA ILE A 166 13.67 -28.53 6.17
C ILE A 166 15.19 -28.77 6.29
N ARG A 167 16.01 -27.91 5.69
CA ARG A 167 17.49 -28.00 5.69
C ARG A 167 18.15 -26.63 5.61
N GLY A 168 19.43 -26.55 5.97
CA GLY A 168 20.24 -25.35 5.80
C GLY A 168 20.60 -25.10 4.33
N GLY A 169 21.17 -23.93 4.06
CA GLY A 169 21.56 -23.50 2.71
C GLY A 169 20.38 -23.33 1.76
N LEU A 170 19.20 -22.96 2.28
CA LEU A 170 18.02 -22.64 1.48
C LEU A 170 17.82 -21.13 1.42
N ARG A 171 17.25 -20.67 0.32
CA ARG A 171 16.73 -19.32 0.20
C ARG A 171 15.45 -19.33 -0.60
N THR A 172 14.43 -18.63 -0.14
CA THR A 172 13.17 -18.45 -0.86
C THR A 172 12.54 -17.12 -0.50
N ASN A 173 11.56 -16.68 -1.28
CA ASN A 173 10.71 -15.56 -0.92
C ASN A 173 9.44 -16.06 -0.22
N ILE A 174 8.94 -15.26 0.72
CA ILE A 174 7.64 -15.45 1.36
C ILE A 174 6.84 -14.15 1.19
N ILE A 175 5.56 -14.26 0.85
CA ILE A 175 4.64 -13.13 0.74
C ILE A 175 3.52 -13.34 1.76
N LEU A 176 3.32 -12.33 2.61
CA LEU A 176 2.20 -12.28 3.56
C LEU A 176 1.29 -11.12 3.15
N THR A 177 0.05 -11.43 2.85
CA THR A 177 -0.96 -10.43 2.48
C THR A 177 -1.97 -10.31 3.60
N THR A 178 -2.22 -9.10 4.06
CA THR A 178 -3.15 -8.81 5.15
C THR A 178 -4.24 -7.86 4.68
N ASP A 179 -5.13 -7.48 5.61
CA ASP A 179 -6.14 -6.44 5.39
C ASP A 179 -5.56 -5.03 5.22
N GLN A 180 -4.30 -4.80 5.62
CA GLN A 180 -3.67 -3.47 5.62
C GLN A 180 -2.40 -3.36 4.78
N ARG A 181 -1.65 -4.46 4.61
CA ARG A 181 -0.28 -4.46 4.07
C ARG A 181 0.04 -5.73 3.30
N THR A 182 1.08 -5.64 2.50
CA THR A 182 1.73 -6.80 1.88
C THR A 182 3.19 -6.80 2.27
N TYR A 183 3.63 -7.86 2.94
CA TYR A 183 5.01 -8.05 3.35
C TYR A 183 5.74 -8.95 2.35
N LEU A 184 6.90 -8.50 1.88
CA LEU A 184 7.80 -9.27 1.04
C LEU A 184 9.01 -9.69 1.88
N LEU A 185 9.17 -10.99 2.08
CA LEU A 185 10.19 -11.56 2.96
C LEU A 185 11.21 -12.33 2.12
N ASP A 186 12.49 -12.20 2.46
CA ASP A 186 13.57 -13.02 1.94
C ASP A 186 14.03 -13.98 3.04
N ALA A 187 13.54 -15.21 2.98
CA ALA A 187 13.84 -16.23 3.97
C ALA A 187 15.14 -16.96 3.58
N VAL A 188 16.10 -16.95 4.49
CA VAL A 188 17.41 -17.62 4.35
C VAL A 188 17.54 -18.65 5.47
N SER A 189 17.85 -19.88 5.11
CA SER A 189 18.12 -20.97 6.04
C SER A 189 19.62 -21.20 6.15
N HIS A 190 20.14 -21.14 7.37
CA HIS A 190 21.53 -21.43 7.70
C HIS A 190 21.66 -22.82 8.29
N GLU A 191 22.87 -23.38 8.26
CA GLU A 191 23.19 -24.54 9.10
C GLU A 191 23.44 -24.08 10.54
N GLY A 192 23.17 -24.95 11.51
CA GLY A 192 23.41 -24.66 12.93
C GLY A 192 22.17 -24.23 13.70
N ASP A 193 22.34 -23.24 14.59
CA ASP A 193 21.38 -22.80 15.61
C ASP A 193 21.07 -21.30 15.57
N THR A 194 21.51 -20.60 14.52
CA THR A 194 21.26 -19.17 14.36
C THR A 194 19.93 -18.92 13.66
N TYR A 195 19.03 -18.21 14.31
CA TYR A 195 17.73 -17.82 13.75
C TYR A 195 17.30 -16.45 14.30
N THR A 196 16.40 -15.78 13.55
CA THR A 196 15.67 -14.58 13.97
C THR A 196 14.29 -14.94 14.49
#